data_AF-A0A2T0W8I1-F1
#
_entry.id   AF-A0A2T0W8I1-F1
#
_cell.length_a   1.000
_cell.length_b   1.000
_cell.length_c   1.000
_cell.angle_alpha   90.00
_cell.angle_beta   90.00
_cell.angle_gamma   90.00
#
_symmetry.space_group_name_H-M   'P 1'
#
loop_
_entity.id
_entity.type
_entity.pdbx_description
1 polymer ?
#
loop_
_entity_poly.entity_id
_entity_poly.type
_entity_poly.pdbx_seq_one_letter_code
_entity_poly.pdbx_strand_id
1 'polypeptide(L)'
;MEQTVYTNYWQNRLSDVKKEHGSYDNEEEAINGIKAWWELHKEDYPHAEYKRTNSGALEIIYNDDDHFYRIEKRQIEGSLPSRKYTLRKPGEIEALRSRHNLHEEACLFEELAEPYRDRLVQAMADSEKLRNYVFDKEGRPIRKLRAN
;
A
#
# COMPACT_ATOMS: atom_id res chain seq x y z
N MET A 1 3.33 -10.60 -21.93
CA MET A 1 2.63 -9.42 -22.47
C MET A 1 3.13 -8.24 -21.68
N GLU A 2 3.63 -7.22 -22.36
CA GLU A 2 3.95 -5.95 -21.69
C GLU A 2 2.65 -5.21 -21.44
N GLN A 3 2.46 -4.72 -20.23
CA GLN A 3 1.34 -3.86 -19.88
C GLN A 3 1.85 -2.57 -19.26
N THR A 4 1.08 -1.51 -19.50
CA THR A 4 1.34 -0.20 -18.92
C THR A 4 0.63 -0.12 -17.58
N VAL A 5 1.37 0.25 -16.54
CA VAL A 5 0.87 0.38 -15.18
C VAL A 5 1.26 1.73 -14.59
N TYR A 6 0.54 2.13 -13.55
CA TYR A 6 0.75 3.37 -12.81
C TYR A 6 1.17 2.98 -11.40
N THR A 7 2.40 3.31 -11.02
CA THR A 7 2.95 2.90 -9.72
C THR A 7 3.02 4.09 -8.78
N ASN A 8 2.48 3.90 -7.57
CA ASN A 8 2.50 4.88 -6.49
C ASN A 8 3.81 4.79 -5.70
N TYR A 9 4.48 5.93 -5.61
CA TYR A 9 5.64 6.12 -4.76
C TYR A 9 5.38 7.21 -3.73
N TRP A 10 5.53 6.90 -2.45
CA TRP A 10 5.70 7.94 -1.43
C TRP A 10 7.16 8.38 -1.41
N GLN A 11 7.40 9.68 -1.47
CA GLN A 11 8.74 10.26 -1.51
C GLN A 11 8.91 11.32 -0.43
N ASN A 12 10.10 11.31 0.17
CA ASN A 12 10.57 12.37 1.04
C ASN A 12 11.85 12.96 0.45
N ARG A 13 11.82 14.24 0.04
CA ARG A 13 12.96 14.96 -0.57
C ARG A 13 14.11 15.19 0.39
N LEU A 14 13.84 15.46 1.67
CA LEU A 14 14.86 15.76 2.67
C LEU A 14 15.76 14.55 2.97
N SER A 15 15.19 13.34 2.89
CA SER A 15 15.87 12.08 3.22
C SER A 15 16.17 11.20 2.01
N ASP A 16 15.81 11.64 0.80
CA ASP A 16 15.92 10.87 -0.46
C ASP A 16 15.28 9.46 -0.35
N VAL A 17 14.22 9.35 0.46
CA VAL A 17 13.51 8.09 0.68
C VAL A 17 12.39 7.97 -0.35
N LYS A 18 12.45 6.91 -1.18
CA LYS A 18 11.38 6.51 -2.11
C LYS A 18 10.81 5.15 -1.69
N LYS A 19 9.51 5.11 -1.38
CA LYS A 19 8.79 3.88 -0.99
C LYS A 19 7.68 3.57 -1.97
N GLU A 20 7.65 2.35 -2.49
CA GLU A 20 6.60 1.88 -3.37
C GLU A 20 5.38 1.37 -2.58
N HIS A 21 4.21 1.94 -2.85
CA HIS A 21 2.96 1.54 -2.21
C HIS A 21 2.27 0.43 -3.00
N GLY A 22 1.97 0.66 -4.28
CA GLY A 22 1.27 -0.29 -5.15
C GLY A 22 1.30 0.12 -6.63
N SER A 23 0.91 -0.80 -7.51
CA SER A 23 0.78 -0.56 -8.95
C SER A 23 -0.65 -0.83 -9.43
N TYR A 24 -1.10 -0.03 -10.40
CA TYR A 24 -2.50 0.07 -10.82
C TYR A 24 -2.64 0.08 -12.34
N ASP A 25 -3.83 -0.26 -12.83
CA ASP A 25 -4.10 -0.34 -14.27
C ASP A 25 -4.17 1.06 -14.91
N ASN A 26 -4.63 2.05 -14.15
CA ASN A 26 -4.78 3.43 -14.60
C ASN A 26 -4.43 4.44 -13.49
N GLU A 27 -4.25 5.70 -13.90
CA GLU A 27 -3.86 6.79 -13.01
C GLU A 27 -4.94 7.12 -11.96
N GLU A 28 -6.22 7.00 -12.31
CA GLU A 28 -7.33 7.26 -11.39
C GLU A 28 -7.35 6.25 -10.24
N GLU A 29 -7.14 4.97 -10.54
CA GLU A 29 -6.98 3.93 -9.53
C GLU A 29 -5.77 4.17 -8.63
N ALA A 30 -4.66 4.63 -9.21
CA ALA A 30 -3.47 4.98 -8.45
C ALA A 30 -3.75 6.14 -7.47
N ILE A 31 -4.47 7.17 -7.89
CA ILE A 31 -4.93 8.25 -7.00
C ILE A 31 -5.87 7.70 -5.91
N ASN A 32 -6.81 6.83 -6.29
CA ASN A 32 -7.76 6.22 -5.35
C ASN A 32 -7.06 5.31 -4.33
N GLY A 33 -5.93 4.69 -4.68
CA GLY A 33 -5.09 3.96 -3.75
C GLY A 33 -4.45 4.86 -2.69
N ILE A 34 -3.97 6.05 -3.09
CA ILE A 34 -3.42 7.05 -2.16
C ILE A 34 -4.51 7.57 -1.22
N LYS A 35 -5.70 7.87 -1.76
CA LYS A 35 -6.85 8.30 -0.95
C LYS A 35 -7.29 7.22 0.04
N ALA A 36 -7.35 5.96 -0.38
CA ALA A 36 -7.66 4.85 0.51
C ALA A 36 -6.62 4.70 1.65
N TRP A 37 -5.36 5.01 1.37
CA TRP A 37 -4.32 5.08 2.40
C TRP A 37 -4.59 6.21 3.40
N TRP A 38 -4.90 7.42 2.95
CA TRP A 38 -5.25 8.53 3.84
C TRP A 38 -6.47 8.21 4.70
N GLU A 39 -7.53 7.66 4.10
CA GLU A 39 -8.74 7.23 4.81
C GLU A 39 -8.45 6.17 5.88
N LEU A 40 -7.57 5.20 5.60
CA LEU A 40 -7.13 4.18 6.56
C LEU A 40 -6.55 4.83 7.82
N HIS A 41 -5.76 5.89 7.63
CA HIS A 41 -5.12 6.64 8.70
C HIS A 41 -5.99 7.79 9.26
N LYS A 42 -7.24 7.92 8.79
CA LYS A 42 -8.15 9.02 9.13
C LYS A 42 -7.57 10.40 8.84
N GLU A 43 -6.75 10.47 7.80
CA GLU A 43 -6.16 11.70 7.28
C GLU A 43 -7.05 12.23 6.15
N ASP A 44 -7.22 13.56 6.10
CA ASP A 44 -7.91 14.25 5.02
C ASP A 44 -7.09 15.46 4.58
N TYR A 45 -6.82 15.53 3.27
CA TYR A 45 -6.01 16.58 2.65
C TYR A 45 -6.80 17.22 1.51
N PRO A 46 -7.82 18.04 1.82
CA PRO A 46 -8.66 18.67 0.80
C PRO A 46 -7.89 19.71 -0.04
N HIS A 47 -6.75 20.17 0.48
CA HIS A 47 -5.85 21.12 -0.19
C HIS A 47 -4.73 20.44 -0.99
N ALA A 48 -4.78 19.11 -1.16
CA ALA A 48 -3.73 18.40 -1.88
C ALA A 48 -3.59 18.93 -3.31
N GLU A 49 -2.37 19.31 -3.70
CA GLU A 49 -2.06 19.83 -5.02
C GLU A 49 -1.61 18.71 -5.95
N TYR A 50 -2.14 18.70 -7.17
CA TYR A 50 -1.84 17.71 -8.20
C TYR A 50 -0.99 18.37 -9.27
N LYS A 51 0.30 18.05 -9.32
CA LYS A 51 1.28 18.67 -10.21
C LYS A 51 1.82 17.66 -11.22
N ARG A 52 1.67 17.92 -12.51
CA ARG A 52 2.34 17.12 -13.55
C ARG A 52 3.78 17.57 -13.69
N THR A 53 4.70 16.62 -13.67
CA THR A 53 6.12 16.86 -13.95
C THR A 53 6.40 16.80 -15.45
N ASN A 54 7.53 17.38 -15.89
CA ASN A 54 7.98 17.31 -17.29
C ASN A 54 8.25 15.86 -17.77
N SER A 55 8.50 14.95 -16.83
CA SER A 55 8.63 13.50 -17.12
C SER A 55 7.30 12.80 -17.38
N GLY A 56 6.18 13.51 -17.23
CA GLY A 56 4.85 12.93 -17.29
C GLY A 56 4.48 12.15 -16.03
N ALA A 57 5.21 12.23 -14.91
CA ALA A 57 4.72 11.72 -13.62
C ALA A 57 3.76 12.71 -12.96
N LEU A 58 2.79 12.22 -12.19
CA LEU A 58 1.88 13.05 -11.38
C LEU A 58 2.37 13.08 -9.94
N GLU A 59 2.62 14.27 -9.39
CA GLU A 59 2.98 14.47 -7.99
C GLU A 59 1.76 15.00 -7.21
N ILE A 60 1.48 14.42 -6.06
CA ILE A 60 0.40 14.79 -5.14
C ILE A 60 1.03 15.29 -3.85
N ILE A 61 1.02 16.61 -3.69
CA ILE A 61 1.60 17.33 -2.54
C ILE A 61 0.46 17.54 -1.55
N TYR A 62 0.54 16.92 -0.36
CA TYR A 62 -0.59 16.88 0.58
C TYR A 62 -0.34 17.63 1.89
N ASN A 63 0.92 17.90 2.24
CA ASN A 63 1.28 18.60 3.47
C ASN A 63 2.34 19.68 3.20
N ASP A 64 3.48 19.28 2.63
CA ASP A 64 4.59 20.16 2.29
C ASP A 64 5.26 19.71 0.99
N ASP A 65 6.10 20.56 0.41
CA ASP A 65 6.84 20.26 -0.83
C ASP A 65 7.86 19.12 -0.68
N ASP A 66 8.14 18.69 0.55
CA ASP A 66 9.14 17.68 0.86
C ASP A 66 8.55 16.26 0.90
N HIS A 67 7.28 16.12 1.27
CA HIS A 67 6.53 14.86 1.38
C HIS A 67 5.39 14.82 0.37
N PHE A 68 5.55 14.00 -0.67
CA PHE A 68 4.55 13.87 -1.72
C PHE A 68 4.43 12.44 -2.21
N TYR A 69 3.27 12.13 -2.77
CA TYR A 69 3.11 10.93 -3.58
C TYR A 69 3.45 11.24 -5.03
N ARG A 70 4.08 10.29 -5.71
CA ARG A 70 4.42 10.39 -7.12
C ARG A 70 3.92 9.14 -7.84
N ILE A 71 3.10 9.36 -8.85
CA ILE A 71 2.55 8.33 -9.72
C ILE A 71 3.39 8.31 -11.00
N GLU A 72 4.09 7.21 -11.22
CA GLU A 72 4.93 7.00 -12.39
C GLU A 72 4.30 5.99 -13.33
N LYS A 73 4.23 6.32 -14.61
CA LYS A 73 3.82 5.40 -15.67
C LYS A 73 4.99 4.48 -16.00
N ARG A 74 4.80 3.17 -15.89
CA ARG A 74 5.82 2.16 -16.15
C ARG A 74 5.27 1.07 -17.06
N GLN A 75 6.15 0.42 -17.81
CA GLN A 75 5.83 -0.83 -18.46
C GLN A 75 6.41 -1.98 -17.65
N ILE A 76 5.59 -3.00 -17.41
CA ILE A 76 6.00 -4.22 -16.73
C ILE A 76 5.71 -5.43 -17.60
N GLU A 77 6.55 -6.44 -17.48
CA GLU A 77 6.30 -7.76 -18.05
C GLU A 77 5.42 -8.57 -17.10
N GLY A 78 4.30 -9.09 -17.59
CA GLY A 78 3.37 -9.91 -16.80
C GLY A 78 2.10 -9.16 -16.40
N SER A 79 1.37 -9.70 -15.42
CA SER A 79 0.11 -9.14 -14.91
C SER A 79 0.32 -8.40 -13.58
N LEU A 80 -0.58 -7.48 -13.23
CA LEU A 80 -0.55 -6.85 -11.92
C LEU A 80 -0.80 -7.91 -10.84
N PRO A 81 -0.27 -7.72 -9.62
CA PRO A 81 -0.63 -8.57 -8.50
C PRO A 81 -2.14 -8.52 -8.27
N SER A 82 -2.70 -9.65 -7.82
CA SER A 82 -4.13 -9.76 -7.60
C SER A 82 -4.54 -8.96 -6.37
N ARG A 83 -5.62 -8.17 -6.50
CA ARG A 83 -6.30 -7.56 -5.35
C ARG A 83 -7.16 -8.56 -4.57
N LYS A 84 -7.51 -9.69 -5.20
CA LYS A 84 -8.31 -10.72 -4.54
C LYS A 84 -7.45 -11.43 -3.49
N TYR A 85 -8.00 -11.57 -2.30
CA TYR A 85 -7.37 -12.28 -1.20
C TYR A 85 -8.30 -13.38 -0.68
N THR A 86 -7.71 -14.52 -0.33
CA THR A 86 -8.38 -15.53 0.49
C THR A 86 -7.97 -15.29 1.95
N LEU A 87 -8.81 -15.63 2.93
CA LEU A 87 -8.39 -15.61 4.33
C LEU A 87 -7.71 -16.95 4.66
N ARG A 88 -6.58 -16.90 5.36
CA ARG A 88 -5.98 -18.07 6.00
C ARG A 88 -6.93 -18.66 7.04
N LYS A 89 -6.87 -19.97 7.23
CA LYS A 89 -7.66 -20.65 8.27
C LYS A 89 -7.13 -20.27 9.66
N PRO A 90 -7.97 -20.33 10.72
CA PRO A 90 -7.55 -20.02 12.08
C PRO A 90 -6.27 -20.76 12.52
N GLY A 91 -6.13 -22.05 12.19
CA GLY A 91 -4.92 -22.81 12.51
C GLY A 91 -3.65 -22.35 11.79
N GLU A 92 -3.76 -21.77 10.58
CA GLU A 92 -2.63 -21.19 9.86
C GLU A 92 -2.22 -19.84 10.46
N ILE A 93 -3.20 -19.06 10.91
CA ILE A 93 -2.99 -17.78 11.61
C ILE A 93 -2.24 -18.04 12.92
N GLU A 94 -2.71 -18.98 13.75
CA GLU A 94 -2.05 -19.35 15.00
C GLU A 94 -0.62 -19.85 14.78
N ALA A 95 -0.40 -20.70 13.76
CA ALA A 95 0.93 -21.17 13.41
C ALA A 95 1.87 -20.02 13.00
N LEU A 96 1.39 -19.04 12.23
CA LEU A 96 2.18 -17.86 11.86
C LEU A 96 2.46 -16.95 13.05
N ARG A 97 1.47 -16.71 13.92
CA ARG A 97 1.64 -15.93 15.15
C ARG A 97 2.72 -16.54 16.04
N SER A 98 2.68 -17.86 16.23
CA SER A 98 3.68 -18.60 17.00
C SER A 98 5.05 -18.55 16.34
N ARG A 99 5.14 -18.84 15.03
CA ARG A 99 6.40 -18.84 14.27
C ARG A 99 7.12 -17.50 14.30
N HIS A 100 6.38 -16.40 14.24
CA HIS A 100 6.95 -15.05 14.20
C HIS A 100 6.95 -14.34 15.55
N ASN A 101 6.56 -15.04 16.62
CA ASN A 101 6.42 -14.53 17.98
C ASN A 101 5.68 -13.18 18.02
N LEU A 102 4.48 -13.16 17.40
CA LEU A 102 3.67 -11.95 17.32
C LEU A 102 3.07 -11.63 18.70
N HIS A 103 3.20 -10.37 19.11
CA HIS A 103 2.58 -9.85 20.31
C HIS A 103 1.07 -9.65 20.09
N GLU A 104 0.33 -9.43 21.18
CA GLU A 104 -1.14 -9.31 21.14
C GLU A 104 -1.63 -8.12 20.32
N GLU A 105 -0.85 -7.04 20.24
CA GLU A 105 -1.20 -5.85 19.46
C GLU A 105 -0.81 -5.94 17.98
N ALA A 106 -0.06 -6.97 17.60
CA ALA A 106 0.25 -7.27 16.21
C ALA A 106 -0.86 -8.12 15.61
N CYS A 107 -1.41 -7.63 14.50
CA CYS A 107 -2.42 -8.29 13.69
C CYS A 107 -1.82 -8.76 12.37
N LEU A 108 -2.11 -10.00 11.98
CA LEU A 108 -1.99 -10.43 10.59
C LEU A 108 -3.11 -9.77 9.76
N PHE A 109 -2.92 -9.70 8.45
CA PHE A 109 -3.90 -9.12 7.53
C PHE A 109 -5.32 -9.67 7.74
N GLU A 110 -5.43 -10.98 8.00
CA GLU A 110 -6.70 -11.65 8.23
C GLU A 110 -7.39 -11.29 9.55
N GLU A 111 -6.61 -10.87 10.55
CA GLU A 111 -7.07 -10.50 11.89
C GLU A 111 -7.58 -9.05 11.94
N LEU A 112 -7.28 -8.24 10.91
CA LEU A 112 -7.82 -6.89 10.79
C LEU A 112 -9.33 -6.93 10.49
N ALA A 113 -10.05 -5.94 11.01
CA ALA A 113 -11.46 -5.76 10.66
C ALA A 113 -11.61 -5.49 9.16
N GLU A 114 -12.70 -5.98 8.58
CA GLU A 114 -12.98 -5.90 7.13
C GLU A 114 -12.79 -4.50 6.52
N PRO A 115 -13.22 -3.39 7.15
CA PRO A 115 -12.99 -2.05 6.60
C PRO A 115 -11.50 -1.72 6.41
N TYR A 116 -10.63 -2.17 7.32
CA TYR A 116 -9.18 -1.95 7.18
C TYR A 116 -8.59 -2.85 6.09
N ARG A 117 -9.05 -4.10 5.99
CA ARG A 117 -8.58 -5.03 4.95
C ARG A 117 -8.88 -4.52 3.56
N ASP A 118 -10.11 -4.05 3.33
CA ASP A 118 -10.54 -3.59 2.02
C ASP A 118 -9.81 -2.31 1.59
N ARG A 119 -9.62 -1.36 2.53
CA ARG A 119 -8.84 -0.14 2.28
C ARG A 119 -7.37 -0.45 2.03
N LEU A 120 -6.78 -1.39 2.76
CA LEU A 120 -5.40 -1.84 2.52
C LEU A 120 -5.22 -2.47 1.14
N VAL A 121 -6.17 -3.31 0.71
CA VAL A 121 -6.17 -3.92 -0.62
C VAL A 121 -6.28 -2.87 -1.72
N GLN A 122 -7.11 -1.85 -1.52
CA GLN A 122 -7.20 -0.72 -2.45
C GLN A 122 -5.90 0.13 -2.45
N ALA A 123 -5.32 0.36 -1.28
CA ALA A 123 -4.14 1.22 -1.12
C ALA A 123 -2.83 0.59 -1.57
N MET A 124 -2.70 -0.74 -1.52
CA MET A 124 -1.48 -1.43 -1.92
C MET A 124 -1.63 -2.23 -3.21
N ALA A 125 -2.87 -2.49 -3.65
CA ALA A 125 -3.21 -3.25 -4.86
C ALA A 125 -2.53 -4.61 -5.02
N ASP A 126 -2.03 -5.18 -3.91
CA ASP A 126 -1.23 -6.41 -3.90
C ASP A 126 -1.57 -7.23 -2.64
N SER A 127 -2.41 -8.26 -2.80
CA SER A 127 -2.84 -9.10 -1.69
C SER A 127 -1.73 -9.98 -1.13
N GLU A 128 -0.75 -10.37 -1.95
CA GLU A 128 0.38 -11.17 -1.52
C GLU A 128 1.33 -10.34 -0.66
N LYS A 129 1.60 -9.10 -1.07
CA LYS A 129 2.34 -8.13 -0.27
C LYS A 129 1.66 -7.96 1.08
N LEU A 130 0.35 -7.70 1.13
CA LEU A 130 -0.38 -7.54 2.39
C LEU A 130 -0.25 -8.73 3.33
N ARG A 131 -0.33 -9.96 2.80
CA ARG A 131 -0.15 -11.19 3.58
C ARG A 131 1.23 -11.40 4.17
N ASN A 132 2.23 -10.70 3.64
CA ASN A 132 3.62 -10.75 4.07
C ASN A 132 3.97 -9.62 5.04
N TYR A 133 2.99 -8.86 5.53
CA TYR A 133 3.19 -7.84 6.56
C TYR A 133 2.43 -8.16 7.84
N VAL A 134 2.97 -7.62 8.94
CA VAL A 134 2.33 -7.53 10.24
C VAL A 134 1.84 -6.10 10.40
N PHE A 135 0.61 -5.94 10.85
CA PHE A 135 -0.06 -4.66 11.05
C PHE A 135 -0.31 -4.41 12.53
N ASP A 136 -0.54 -3.15 12.89
CA ASP A 136 -1.17 -2.81 14.16
C ASP A 136 -2.70 -2.92 14.05
N LYS A 137 -3.40 -2.62 15.16
CA LYS A 137 -4.87 -2.62 15.22
C LYS A 137 -5.55 -1.58 14.31
N GLU A 138 -4.80 -0.61 13.78
CA GLU A 138 -5.28 0.43 12.88
C GLU A 138 -4.95 0.13 11.40
N GLY A 139 -4.37 -1.04 11.11
CA GLY A 139 -4.01 -1.45 9.76
C GLY A 139 -2.70 -0.84 9.26
N ARG A 140 -1.86 -0.27 10.12
CA ARG A 140 -0.56 0.29 9.72
C ARG A 140 0.49 -0.82 9.67
N PRO A 141 1.27 -0.95 8.59
CA PRO A 141 2.29 -1.99 8.50
C PRO A 141 3.45 -1.71 9.47
N ILE A 142 3.65 -2.59 10.44
CA ILE A 142 4.73 -2.53 11.43
C ILE A 142 6.02 -3.12 10.85
N ARG A 143 5.94 -4.33 10.29
CA ARG A 143 7.09 -5.05 9.74
C ARG A 143 6.69 -6.12 8.74
N LYS A 144 7.63 -6.52 7.88
CA LYS A 144 7.47 -7.70 7.03
C LYS A 144 7.60 -8.99 7.86
N LEU A 145 6.78 -9.98 7.53
CA LEU A 145 7.04 -11.37 7.89
C LEU A 145 8.32 -11.79 7.16
N ARG A 146 9.36 -12.14 7.89
CA ARG A 146 10.58 -12.68 7.27
C ARG A 146 10.22 -14.03 6.64
N ALA A 147 10.38 -14.18 5.33
CA ALA A 147 10.53 -15.50 4.76
C ALA A 147 11.82 -16.09 5.37
N ASN A 148 11.73 -17.28 5.97
CA ASN A 148 12.93 -18.08 6.23
C ASN A 148 13.42 -18.65 4.91
#